data_AF-A0A9E3NCH2-F1
#
_entry.id   AF-A0A9E3NCH2-F1
#
_cell.length_a   1.000
_cell.length_b   1.000
_cell.length_c   1.000
_cell.angle_alpha   90.00
_cell.angle_beta   90.00
_cell.angle_gamma   90.00
#
_symmetry.space_group_name_H-M   'P 1'
#
loop_
_entity.id
_entity.type
_entity.pdbx_description
1 polymer ?
#
loop_
_entity_poly.entity_id
_entity_poly.type
_entity_poly.pdbx_seq_one_letter_code
_entity_poly.pdbx_strand_id
1 'polypeptide(L)'
;MRFNLNYQANLTAWGAAACMRLWRITTDDSYRDQSYVYLASFFHNCEIWESRIAAARHYKNFLGATCLQDAPYMAVYECFDSFAAFERYLEDSGPDLDPAVRMLVSEYCKYALDRAWFYYPDALPEEVLAERQRNGHIARNLSFPLEDLYADGQKAGQVGQEIYGAGAALVFATRSFHDFDGVPFRLYCNQFLRSVEQTGPGALNVQFDGGEGCMADLCLLQLDGARLPSAEVTIGQSETIAPQSQSAASASYRVPANSRITITWDSGRARKN
;
A
#
# COMPACT_ATOMS: atom_id res chain seq x y z
N MET A 1 -5.60 -26.38 12.49
CA MET A 1 -6.80 -25.58 12.78
C MET A 1 -7.08 -24.76 11.52
N ARG A 2 -8.24 -24.90 10.86
CA ARG A 2 -8.59 -24.02 9.73
C ARG A 2 -9.33 -22.81 10.29
N PHE A 3 -8.90 -21.60 9.93
CA PHE A 3 -9.59 -20.37 10.29
C PHE A 3 -10.72 -20.13 9.27
N ASN A 4 -11.91 -20.68 9.54
CA ASN A 4 -13.08 -20.57 8.65
C ASN A 4 -13.92 -19.32 8.94
N LEU A 5 -13.28 -18.18 9.25
CA LEU A 5 -13.98 -16.93 9.57
C LEU A 5 -14.04 -15.97 8.39
N ASN A 6 -13.18 -16.17 7.39
CA ASN A 6 -13.07 -15.27 6.24
C ASN A 6 -14.19 -15.50 5.23
N TYR A 7 -15.35 -14.86 5.41
CA TYR A 7 -16.39 -14.88 4.38
C TYR A 7 -15.98 -14.04 3.16
N GLN A 8 -15.57 -12.80 3.41
CA GLN A 8 -14.99 -11.88 2.42
C GLN A 8 -13.77 -11.19 3.02
N ALA A 9 -12.69 -11.05 2.25
CA ALA A 9 -11.43 -10.55 2.77
C ALA A 9 -11.54 -9.13 3.37
N ASN A 10 -12.25 -8.21 2.70
CA ASN A 10 -12.45 -6.85 3.20
C ASN A 10 -13.28 -6.80 4.49
N LEU A 11 -14.36 -7.59 4.61
CA LEU A 11 -15.15 -7.64 5.84
C LEU A 11 -14.35 -8.20 7.00
N THR A 12 -13.48 -9.18 6.75
CA THR A 12 -12.54 -9.73 7.74
C THR A 12 -11.55 -8.66 8.20
N ALA A 13 -10.99 -7.86 7.28
CA ALA A 13 -10.10 -6.75 7.59
C ALA A 13 -10.80 -5.64 8.41
N TRP A 14 -12.03 -5.26 8.02
CA TRP A 14 -12.84 -4.30 8.78
C TRP A 14 -13.26 -4.83 10.16
N GLY A 15 -13.52 -6.13 10.28
CA GLY A 15 -13.77 -6.80 11.56
C GLY A 15 -12.56 -6.68 12.51
N ALA A 16 -11.34 -6.88 11.99
CA ALA A 16 -10.11 -6.67 12.74
C ALA A 16 -9.98 -5.20 13.19
N ALA A 17 -10.20 -4.24 12.29
CA ALA A 17 -10.12 -2.81 12.59
C ALA A 17 -11.13 -2.38 13.66
N ALA A 18 -12.38 -2.86 13.56
CA ALA A 18 -13.42 -2.58 14.53
C ALA A 18 -13.06 -3.11 15.93
N CYS A 19 -12.51 -4.33 16.00
CA CYS A 19 -12.03 -4.92 17.25
C CYS A 19 -10.87 -4.10 17.85
N MET A 20 -9.90 -3.68 17.03
CA MET A 20 -8.80 -2.83 17.48
C MET A 20 -9.30 -1.49 18.05
N ARG A 21 -10.26 -0.86 17.37
CA ARG A 21 -10.92 0.37 17.85
C ARG A 21 -11.64 0.15 19.18
N LEU A 22 -12.38 -0.95 19.32
CA LEU A 22 -13.09 -1.29 20.56
C LEU A 22 -12.12 -1.50 21.72
N TRP A 23 -11.00 -2.18 21.49
CA TRP A 23 -9.94 -2.32 22.49
C TRP A 23 -9.41 -0.96 22.94
N ARG A 24 -9.16 -0.01 22.03
CA ARG A 24 -8.72 1.35 22.43
C ARG A 24 -9.74 2.13 23.25
N ILE A 25 -11.04 1.89 23.02
CA ILE A 25 -12.11 2.57 23.75
C ILE A 25 -12.34 1.93 25.13
N THR A 26 -12.28 0.61 25.21
CA THR A 26 -12.73 -0.17 26.37
C THR A 26 -11.59 -0.69 27.24
N THR A 27 -10.38 -0.79 26.70
CA THR A 27 -9.21 -1.48 27.28
C THR A 27 -9.44 -2.97 27.58
N ASP A 28 -10.49 -3.56 27.01
CA ASP A 28 -10.77 -4.99 27.14
C ASP A 28 -9.96 -5.79 26.10
N ASP A 29 -8.94 -6.49 26.59
CA ASP A 29 -8.01 -7.29 25.78
C ASP A 29 -8.69 -8.36 24.92
N SER A 30 -9.92 -8.79 25.24
CA SER A 30 -10.66 -9.75 24.41
C SER A 30 -10.90 -9.21 22.99
N TYR A 31 -11.07 -7.90 22.82
CA TYR A 31 -11.21 -7.29 21.50
C TYR A 31 -9.88 -7.32 20.72
N ARG A 32 -8.75 -7.05 21.37
CA ARG A 32 -7.43 -7.18 20.73
C ARG A 32 -7.19 -8.63 20.30
N ASP A 33 -7.45 -9.58 21.19
CA ASP A 33 -7.23 -10.99 20.89
C ASP A 33 -8.16 -11.47 19.75
N GLN A 34 -9.41 -10.98 19.71
CA GLN A 34 -10.33 -11.24 18.60
C GLN A 34 -9.85 -10.59 17.28
N SER A 35 -9.23 -9.41 17.33
CA SER A 35 -8.66 -8.78 16.13
C SER A 35 -7.55 -9.65 15.52
N TYR A 36 -6.74 -10.30 16.36
CA TYR A 36 -5.70 -11.24 15.90
C TYR A 36 -6.29 -12.49 15.26
N VAL A 37 -7.46 -12.96 15.71
CA VAL A 37 -8.17 -14.06 15.05
C VAL A 37 -8.65 -13.67 13.65
N TYR A 38 -9.17 -12.45 13.47
CA TYR A 38 -9.52 -11.94 12.15
C TYR A 38 -8.29 -11.85 11.23
N LEU A 39 -7.17 -11.31 11.74
CA LEU A 39 -5.93 -11.24 10.98
C LEU A 39 -5.39 -12.63 10.60
N ALA A 40 -5.38 -13.58 11.53
CA ALA A 40 -4.97 -14.94 11.24
C ALA A 40 -5.83 -15.56 10.13
N SER A 41 -7.15 -15.32 10.15
CA SER A 41 -8.05 -15.76 9.09
C SER A 41 -7.79 -15.06 7.76
N PHE A 42 -7.48 -13.77 7.78
CA PHE A 42 -7.16 -12.99 6.58
C PHE A 42 -5.88 -13.51 5.92
N PHE A 43 -4.77 -13.55 6.67
CA PHE A 43 -3.46 -13.97 6.16
C PHE A 43 -3.40 -15.45 5.79
N HIS A 44 -4.26 -16.29 6.38
CA HIS A 44 -4.42 -17.68 5.93
C HIS A 44 -4.90 -17.77 4.46
N ASN A 45 -5.61 -16.76 3.97
CA ASN A 45 -6.14 -16.67 2.61
C ASN A 45 -5.31 -15.74 1.71
N CYS A 46 -4.06 -15.44 2.10
CA CYS A 46 -3.14 -14.69 1.26
C CYS A 46 -2.20 -15.59 0.47
N GLU A 47 -1.89 -15.18 -0.76
CA GLU A 47 -0.85 -15.76 -1.58
C GLU A 47 0.53 -15.39 -1.04
N ILE A 48 1.07 -16.17 -0.10
CA ILE A 48 2.37 -15.88 0.56
C ILE A 48 3.59 -16.20 -0.32
N TRP A 49 3.44 -16.18 -1.63
CA TRP A 49 4.47 -16.44 -2.63
C TRP A 49 4.21 -15.61 -3.89
N GLU A 50 5.25 -15.32 -4.68
CA GLU A 50 5.11 -14.61 -5.96
C GLU A 50 5.00 -15.62 -7.10
N SER A 51 3.81 -15.76 -7.67
CA SER A 51 3.56 -16.62 -8.80
C SER A 51 4.19 -16.13 -10.08
N ARG A 52 4.83 -17.06 -10.78
CA ARG A 52 5.38 -16.90 -12.12
C ARG A 52 4.79 -17.90 -13.11
N ILE A 53 3.65 -18.49 -12.77
CA ILE A 53 2.98 -19.50 -13.58
C ILE A 53 2.16 -18.80 -14.67
N ALA A 54 2.35 -19.20 -15.94
CA ALA A 54 1.56 -18.74 -17.09
C ALA A 54 1.28 -17.22 -17.07
N ALA A 55 0.01 -16.79 -16.99
CA ALA A 55 -0.35 -15.37 -16.99
C ALA A 55 0.17 -14.59 -15.77
N ALA A 56 0.31 -15.25 -14.61
CA ALA A 56 0.72 -14.62 -13.36
C ALA A 56 2.12 -14.01 -13.40
N ARG A 57 2.99 -14.45 -14.32
CA ARG A 57 4.32 -13.84 -14.52
C ARG A 57 4.27 -12.38 -14.97
N HIS A 58 3.11 -11.89 -15.42
CA HIS A 58 2.91 -10.54 -15.94
C HIS A 58 2.42 -9.54 -14.88
N TYR A 59 2.17 -9.99 -13.65
CA TYR A 59 1.70 -9.14 -12.57
C TYR A 59 2.26 -9.56 -11.22
N LYS A 60 2.09 -8.68 -10.23
CA LYS A 60 2.42 -8.93 -8.83
C LYS A 60 1.25 -9.59 -8.13
N ASN A 61 1.52 -10.63 -7.34
CA ASN A 61 0.49 -11.35 -6.59
C ASN A 61 0.93 -11.73 -5.18
N PHE A 62 2.19 -11.48 -4.81
CA PHE A 62 2.67 -11.70 -3.44
C PHE A 62 1.79 -10.98 -2.42
N LEU A 63 1.47 -11.71 -1.35
CA LEU A 63 0.62 -11.33 -0.23
C LEU A 63 -0.78 -10.85 -0.63
N GLY A 64 -1.27 -11.23 -1.81
CA GLY A 64 -2.62 -10.91 -2.24
C GLY A 64 -3.66 -11.82 -1.58
N ALA A 65 -4.69 -11.21 -0.99
CA ALA A 65 -5.79 -11.95 -0.37
C ALA A 65 -6.78 -12.41 -1.45
N THR A 66 -7.17 -13.68 -1.41
CA THR A 66 -8.31 -14.15 -2.20
C THR A 66 -9.60 -13.51 -1.70
N CYS A 67 -10.55 -13.26 -2.61
CA CYS A 67 -11.73 -12.47 -2.26
C CYS A 67 -12.68 -13.17 -1.26
N LEU A 68 -12.77 -14.50 -1.35
CA LEU A 68 -13.51 -15.39 -0.47
C LEU A 68 -12.59 -16.52 0.01
N GLN A 69 -12.99 -17.20 1.08
CA GLN A 69 -12.26 -18.36 1.61
C GLN A 69 -11.87 -19.41 0.55
N ASP A 70 -12.78 -19.73 -0.38
CA ASP A 70 -12.56 -20.74 -1.42
C ASP A 70 -12.47 -20.13 -2.83
N ALA A 71 -12.34 -18.80 -2.93
CA ALA A 71 -12.19 -18.16 -4.24
C ALA A 71 -10.77 -18.35 -4.78
N PRO A 72 -10.60 -18.70 -6.06
CA PRO A 72 -9.28 -18.90 -6.66
C PRO A 72 -8.60 -17.60 -7.10
N TYR A 73 -9.17 -16.44 -6.79
CA TYR A 73 -8.72 -15.14 -7.30
C TYR A 73 -8.67 -14.07 -6.22
N MET A 74 -7.78 -13.11 -6.45
CA MET A 74 -7.71 -11.87 -5.69
C MET A 74 -8.57 -10.83 -6.40
N ALA A 75 -9.57 -10.29 -5.70
CA ALA A 75 -10.40 -9.24 -6.25
C ALA A 75 -9.87 -7.85 -5.90
N VAL A 76 -9.94 -6.88 -6.81
CA VAL A 76 -9.43 -5.53 -6.53
C VAL A 76 -10.22 -4.85 -5.42
N TYR A 77 -11.56 -4.99 -5.40
CA TYR A 77 -12.38 -4.41 -4.34
C TYR A 77 -11.97 -4.90 -2.96
N GLU A 78 -11.88 -6.21 -2.79
CA GLU A 78 -11.45 -6.82 -1.55
C GLU A 78 -10.04 -6.37 -1.15
N CYS A 79 -9.12 -6.23 -2.12
CA CYS A 79 -7.76 -5.81 -1.83
C CYS A 79 -7.64 -4.34 -1.41
N PHE A 80 -8.28 -3.42 -2.14
CA PHE A 80 -8.17 -1.98 -1.81
C PHE A 80 -8.98 -1.61 -0.57
N ASP A 81 -10.12 -2.26 -0.34
CA ASP A 81 -10.95 -2.00 0.84
C ASP A 81 -10.30 -2.59 2.10
N SER A 82 -9.62 -3.75 2.00
CA SER A 82 -8.76 -4.26 3.07
C SER A 82 -7.59 -3.33 3.37
N PHE A 83 -6.96 -2.74 2.34
CA PHE A 83 -5.93 -1.71 2.52
C PHE A 83 -6.45 -0.51 3.33
N ALA A 84 -7.66 -0.03 3.04
CA ALA A 84 -8.29 1.06 3.78
C ALA A 84 -8.67 0.66 5.23
N ALA A 85 -9.15 -0.57 5.44
CA ALA A 85 -9.41 -1.10 6.78
C ALA A 85 -8.12 -1.17 7.62
N PHE A 86 -7.01 -1.60 7.01
CA PHE A 86 -5.74 -1.73 7.71
C PHE A 86 -5.01 -0.40 7.96
N GLU A 87 -5.26 0.64 7.16
CA GLU A 87 -4.91 2.02 7.52
C GLU A 87 -5.47 2.36 8.91
N ARG A 88 -6.77 2.09 9.13
CA ARG A 88 -7.46 2.33 10.41
C ARG A 88 -7.00 1.41 11.51
N TYR A 89 -6.82 0.12 11.21
CA TYR A 89 -6.29 -0.85 12.18
C TYR A 89 -4.96 -0.36 12.78
N LEU A 90 -4.02 0.05 11.94
CA LEU A 90 -2.71 0.50 12.36
C LEU A 90 -2.74 1.89 13.04
N GLU A 91 -3.66 2.77 12.63
CA GLU A 91 -3.86 4.07 13.29
C GLU A 91 -4.41 3.89 14.71
N ASP A 92 -5.41 3.02 14.89
CA ASP A 92 -6.01 2.76 16.20
C ASP A 92 -5.07 1.96 17.11
N SER A 93 -4.23 1.08 16.58
CA SER A 93 -3.46 0.15 17.42
C SER A 93 -2.46 0.81 18.38
N GLY A 94 -2.00 2.03 18.06
CA GLY A 94 -1.00 2.74 18.86
C GLY A 94 0.33 1.96 19.01
N PRO A 95 1.17 2.29 20.01
CA PRO A 95 2.48 1.63 20.20
C PRO A 95 2.38 0.20 20.75
N ASP A 96 1.23 -0.18 21.30
CA ASP A 96 1.00 -1.43 22.03
C ASP A 96 0.70 -2.63 21.10
N LEU A 97 0.67 -2.42 19.78
CA LEU A 97 0.47 -3.48 18.80
C LEU A 97 1.64 -4.47 18.81
N ASP A 98 1.33 -5.76 18.72
CA ASP A 98 2.36 -6.78 18.52
C ASP A 98 3.23 -6.46 17.27
N PRO A 99 4.57 -6.42 17.41
CA PRO A 99 5.47 -6.05 16.30
C PRO A 99 5.33 -6.93 15.06
N ALA A 100 5.05 -8.23 15.22
CA ALA A 100 4.85 -9.14 14.09
C ALA A 100 3.52 -8.85 13.38
N VAL A 101 2.48 -8.49 14.13
CA VAL A 101 1.20 -8.04 13.55
C VAL A 101 1.39 -6.75 12.77
N ARG A 102 2.08 -5.76 13.35
CA ARG A 102 2.42 -4.51 12.67
C ARG A 102 3.15 -4.76 11.36
N MET A 103 4.15 -5.63 11.39
CA MET A 103 4.91 -6.02 10.20
C MET A 103 4.01 -6.62 9.13
N LEU A 104 3.21 -7.65 9.46
CA LEU A 104 2.37 -8.34 8.49
C LEU A 104 1.33 -7.42 7.85
N VAL A 105 0.65 -6.61 8.67
CA VAL A 105 -0.39 -5.68 8.20
C VAL A 105 0.22 -4.57 7.33
N SER A 106 1.37 -4.00 7.74
CA SER A 106 2.04 -2.96 6.96
C SER A 106 2.58 -3.49 5.62
N GLU A 107 3.18 -4.68 5.62
CA GLU A 107 3.64 -5.29 4.36
C GLU A 107 2.46 -5.68 3.46
N TYR A 108 1.33 -6.14 4.00
CA TYR A 108 0.12 -6.32 3.18
C TYR A 108 -0.27 -5.03 2.47
N CYS A 109 -0.32 -3.90 3.19
CA CYS A 109 -0.71 -2.62 2.59
C CYS A 109 0.26 -2.19 1.47
N LYS A 110 1.57 -2.36 1.70
CA LYS A 110 2.60 -2.13 0.69
C LYS A 110 2.42 -3.01 -0.54
N TYR A 111 2.19 -4.31 -0.38
CA TYR A 111 2.03 -5.24 -1.50
C TYR A 111 0.66 -5.14 -2.19
N ALA A 112 -0.38 -4.70 -1.49
CA ALA A 112 -1.65 -4.32 -2.12
C ALA A 112 -1.46 -3.13 -3.07
N LEU A 113 -0.68 -2.12 -2.66
CA LEU A 113 -0.29 -1.00 -3.53
C LEU A 113 0.58 -1.46 -4.72
N ASP A 114 1.57 -2.32 -4.49
CA ASP A 114 2.45 -2.88 -5.55
C ASP A 114 1.65 -3.65 -6.62
N ARG A 115 0.63 -4.40 -6.21
CA ARG A 115 -0.27 -5.14 -7.11
C ARG A 115 -1.29 -4.25 -7.81
N ALA A 116 -1.70 -3.13 -7.21
CA ALA A 116 -2.85 -2.33 -7.64
C ALA A 116 -2.81 -1.94 -9.13
N TRP A 117 -1.63 -1.62 -9.66
CA TRP A 117 -1.44 -1.24 -11.06
C TRP A 117 -1.87 -2.31 -12.06
N PHE A 118 -1.68 -3.59 -11.70
CA PHE A 118 -1.92 -4.71 -12.60
C PHE A 118 -3.39 -5.11 -12.73
N TYR A 119 -4.27 -4.50 -11.94
CA TYR A 119 -5.70 -4.66 -12.16
C TYR A 119 -6.19 -3.86 -13.37
N TYR A 120 -5.44 -2.89 -13.90
CA TYR A 120 -5.88 -2.12 -15.06
C TYR A 120 -5.61 -2.89 -16.36
N PRO A 121 -6.60 -3.05 -17.27
CA PRO A 121 -6.45 -3.95 -18.42
C PRO A 121 -5.40 -3.50 -19.44
N ASP A 122 -5.04 -2.22 -19.47
CA ASP A 122 -3.97 -1.67 -20.31
C ASP A 122 -2.58 -1.86 -19.71
N ALA A 123 -2.48 -2.14 -18.41
CA ALA A 123 -1.23 -2.53 -17.74
C ALA A 123 -0.81 -3.98 -18.04
N LEU A 124 -1.73 -4.79 -18.60
CA LEU A 124 -1.49 -6.19 -18.93
C LEU A 124 -1.37 -6.41 -20.45
N PRO A 125 -0.56 -7.39 -20.89
CA PRO A 125 -0.61 -7.89 -22.25
C PRO A 125 -2.00 -8.37 -22.63
N GLU A 126 -2.42 -8.14 -23.87
CA GLU A 126 -3.79 -8.47 -24.30
C GLU A 126 -4.07 -9.98 -24.25
N GLU A 127 -3.05 -10.79 -24.54
CA GLU A 127 -3.14 -12.25 -24.58
C GLU A 127 -3.42 -12.89 -23.22
N VAL A 128 -3.16 -12.20 -22.12
CA VAL A 128 -3.41 -12.69 -20.75
C VAL A 128 -4.78 -12.27 -20.21
N LEU A 129 -5.54 -11.48 -20.95
CA LEU A 129 -6.91 -11.09 -20.60
C LEU A 129 -7.89 -12.18 -21.03
N ALA A 130 -8.92 -12.40 -20.21
CA ALA A 130 -10.01 -13.32 -20.52
C ALA A 130 -10.74 -12.88 -21.80
N GLU A 131 -11.07 -13.83 -22.67
CA GLU A 131 -11.83 -13.57 -23.90
C GLU A 131 -13.34 -13.65 -23.68
N ARG A 132 -13.76 -14.33 -22.61
CA ARG A 132 -15.15 -14.47 -22.19
C ARG A 132 -15.25 -14.16 -20.71
N GLN A 133 -16.09 -13.20 -20.36
CA GLN A 133 -16.30 -12.75 -19.00
C GLN A 133 -17.66 -13.23 -18.50
N ARG A 134 -17.73 -13.50 -17.20
CA ARG A 134 -19.00 -13.81 -16.52
C ARG A 134 -19.96 -12.63 -16.60
N ASN A 135 -19.44 -11.41 -16.44
CA ASN A 135 -20.19 -10.18 -16.43
C ASN A 135 -19.56 -9.15 -17.39
N GLY A 136 -20.37 -8.56 -18.26
CA GLY A 136 -19.94 -7.47 -19.13
C GLY A 136 -18.88 -7.89 -20.16
N HIS A 137 -17.95 -6.98 -20.45
CA HIS A 137 -16.80 -7.17 -21.33
C HIS A 137 -15.62 -6.33 -20.82
N ILE A 138 -14.39 -6.66 -21.24
CA ILE A 138 -13.20 -5.87 -20.91
C ILE A 138 -13.02 -4.77 -21.97
N ALA A 139 -13.11 -3.51 -21.55
CA ALA A 139 -12.75 -2.34 -22.34
C ALA A 139 -11.38 -1.80 -21.88
N ARG A 140 -10.31 -2.14 -22.62
CA ARG A 140 -8.93 -1.81 -22.23
C ARG A 140 -8.62 -0.31 -22.23
N ASN A 141 -9.39 0.48 -22.97
CA ASN A 141 -9.26 1.94 -23.01
C ASN A 141 -10.02 2.64 -21.88
N LEU A 142 -10.73 1.90 -21.02
CA LEU A 142 -11.37 2.43 -19.83
C LEU A 142 -10.52 2.08 -18.61
N SER A 143 -10.19 3.10 -17.82
CA SER A 143 -9.46 2.94 -16.55
C SER A 143 -10.36 2.40 -15.43
N PHE A 144 -11.10 1.33 -15.72
CA PHE A 144 -11.76 0.51 -14.71
C PHE A 144 -10.95 -0.76 -14.49
N PRO A 145 -10.65 -1.10 -13.24
CA PRO A 145 -9.87 -2.29 -12.96
C PRO A 145 -10.67 -3.55 -13.35
N LEU A 146 -9.95 -4.60 -13.74
CA LEU A 146 -10.44 -5.97 -13.71
C LEU A 146 -10.85 -6.32 -12.29
N GLU A 147 -11.91 -7.10 -12.13
CA GLU A 147 -12.27 -7.64 -10.82
C GLU A 147 -11.16 -8.56 -10.33
N ASP A 148 -10.70 -9.49 -11.16
CA ASP A 148 -9.97 -10.68 -10.72
C ASP A 148 -8.58 -10.86 -11.33
N LEU A 149 -7.62 -11.23 -10.47
CA LEU A 149 -6.29 -11.74 -10.80
C LEU A 149 -6.05 -13.12 -10.13
N TYR A 150 -5.26 -14.01 -10.75
CA TYR A 150 -5.13 -15.41 -10.33
C TYR A 150 -3.68 -15.82 -10.06
N ALA A 151 -3.39 -16.39 -8.90
CA ALA A 151 -2.03 -16.89 -8.63
C ALA A 151 -1.68 -18.15 -9.43
N ASP A 152 -2.65 -18.93 -9.90
CA ASP A 152 -2.40 -20.18 -10.62
C ASP A 152 -2.10 -19.99 -12.12
N GLY A 153 -2.06 -18.75 -12.60
CA GLY A 153 -1.68 -18.41 -13.97
C GLY A 153 -2.81 -18.43 -14.99
N GLN A 154 -4.06 -18.53 -14.53
CA GLN A 154 -5.23 -18.29 -15.36
C GLN A 154 -5.27 -16.86 -15.93
N LYS A 155 -6.00 -16.68 -17.04
CA LYS A 155 -6.25 -15.37 -17.64
C LYS A 155 -6.98 -14.45 -16.66
N ALA A 156 -6.61 -13.18 -16.64
CA ALA A 156 -7.19 -12.15 -15.76
C ALA A 156 -8.53 -11.62 -16.29
N GLY A 157 -9.40 -11.17 -15.38
CA GLY A 157 -10.67 -10.53 -15.76
C GLY A 157 -11.75 -11.50 -16.23
N GLN A 158 -11.74 -12.76 -15.76
CA GLN A 158 -12.78 -13.74 -16.08
C GLN A 158 -14.13 -13.33 -15.49
N VAL A 159 -14.15 -12.58 -14.40
CA VAL A 159 -15.40 -12.04 -13.88
C VAL A 159 -15.82 -10.82 -14.68
N GLY A 160 -14.90 -9.90 -14.94
CA GLY A 160 -15.10 -8.71 -15.76
C GLY A 160 -14.30 -7.52 -15.26
N GLN A 161 -14.75 -6.30 -15.60
CA GLN A 161 -14.27 -5.07 -14.97
C GLN A 161 -15.16 -4.71 -13.76
N GLU A 162 -14.53 -4.29 -12.67
CA GLU A 162 -15.19 -4.07 -11.39
C GLU A 162 -15.54 -2.59 -11.18
N ILE A 163 -16.83 -2.24 -11.30
CA ILE A 163 -17.31 -0.87 -11.06
C ILE A 163 -17.07 -0.44 -9.61
N TYR A 164 -17.27 -1.34 -8.64
CA TYR A 164 -17.01 -1.06 -7.22
C TYR A 164 -15.50 -0.84 -6.94
N GLY A 165 -14.66 -1.45 -7.78
CA GLY A 165 -13.21 -1.29 -7.83
C GLY A 165 -12.72 0.07 -8.35
N ALA A 166 -13.57 0.83 -9.05
CA ALA A 166 -13.14 2.03 -9.77
C ALA A 166 -12.55 3.14 -8.86
N GLY A 167 -12.87 3.12 -7.56
CA GLY A 167 -12.29 4.05 -6.58
C GLY A 167 -10.86 3.71 -6.14
N ALA A 168 -10.36 2.50 -6.45
CA ALA A 168 -9.11 1.98 -5.89
C ALA A 168 -7.90 2.88 -6.16
N ALA A 169 -7.70 3.35 -7.40
CA ALA A 169 -6.58 4.22 -7.73
C ALA A 169 -6.58 5.51 -6.91
N LEU A 170 -7.75 6.10 -6.67
CA LEU A 170 -7.87 7.33 -5.87
C LEU A 170 -7.54 7.06 -4.40
N VAL A 171 -8.01 5.94 -3.85
CA VAL A 171 -7.67 5.53 -2.48
C VAL A 171 -6.17 5.34 -2.34
N PHE A 172 -5.54 4.53 -3.19
CA PHE A 172 -4.10 4.32 -3.15
C PHE A 172 -3.31 5.62 -3.34
N ALA A 173 -3.71 6.46 -4.31
CA ALA A 173 -3.01 7.71 -4.60
C ALA A 173 -3.03 8.66 -3.40
N THR A 174 -4.19 8.83 -2.75
CA THR A 174 -4.34 9.73 -1.60
C THR A 174 -3.58 9.29 -0.35
N ARG A 175 -3.21 8.00 -0.24
CA ARG A 175 -2.40 7.48 0.88
C ARG A 175 -0.90 7.38 0.58
N SER A 176 -0.52 7.41 -0.69
CA SER A 176 0.86 7.15 -1.11
C SER A 176 1.55 8.38 -1.67
N PHE A 177 0.79 9.39 -2.11
CA PHE A 177 1.31 10.65 -2.64
C PHE A 177 0.87 11.81 -1.74
N HIS A 178 1.84 12.62 -1.32
CA HIS A 178 1.64 13.68 -0.35
C HIS A 178 2.21 14.99 -0.87
N ASP A 179 1.35 16.00 -0.94
CA ASP A 179 1.73 17.39 -1.14
C ASP A 179 1.64 18.13 0.19
N PHE A 180 2.62 18.98 0.48
CA PHE A 180 2.67 19.76 1.71
C PHE A 180 2.88 21.25 1.39
N ASP A 181 2.23 22.12 2.14
CA ASP A 181 2.35 23.57 1.95
C ASP A 181 3.81 24.02 2.09
N GLY A 182 4.31 24.76 1.10
CA GLY A 182 5.68 25.28 1.09
C GLY A 182 6.77 24.22 0.84
N VAL A 183 6.42 22.97 0.53
CA VAL A 183 7.38 21.93 0.12
C VAL A 183 7.47 21.89 -1.41
N PRO A 184 8.68 22.04 -2.01
CA PRO A 184 8.86 22.19 -3.45
C PRO A 184 8.84 20.87 -4.25
N PHE A 185 8.36 19.79 -3.66
CA PHE A 185 8.27 18.45 -4.27
C PHE A 185 7.07 17.70 -3.70
N ARG A 186 6.57 16.73 -4.44
CA ARG A 186 5.61 15.74 -3.95
C ARG A 186 6.37 14.57 -3.33
N LEU A 187 5.94 14.12 -2.17
CA LEU A 187 6.49 12.92 -1.53
C LEU A 187 5.65 11.71 -1.92
N TYR A 188 6.28 10.67 -2.45
CA TYR A 188 5.69 9.35 -2.56
C TYR A 188 6.28 8.40 -1.51
N CYS A 189 5.44 7.57 -0.90
CA CYS A 189 5.88 6.42 -0.11
C CYS A 189 4.89 5.25 -0.18
N ASN A 190 5.41 4.03 -0.09
CA ASN A 190 4.59 2.80 -0.05
C ASN A 190 4.30 2.33 1.39
N GLN A 191 4.43 3.23 2.37
CA GLN A 191 4.04 3.05 3.77
C GLN A 191 3.14 4.21 4.18
N PHE A 192 2.29 3.99 5.18
CA PHE A 192 1.50 5.08 5.75
C PHE A 192 2.37 6.04 6.57
N LEU A 193 2.23 7.34 6.31
CA LEU A 193 2.82 8.39 7.14
C LEU A 193 2.12 8.46 8.51
N ARG A 194 2.88 8.33 9.60
CA ARG A 194 2.36 8.45 10.98
C ARG A 194 2.48 9.84 11.56
N SER A 195 3.52 10.55 11.17
CA SER A 195 3.68 11.95 11.52
C SER A 195 4.38 12.68 10.39
N VAL A 196 3.99 13.94 10.21
CA VAL A 196 4.66 14.87 9.32
C VAL A 196 4.85 16.18 10.07
N GLU A 197 6.07 16.69 10.08
CA GLU A 197 6.41 17.96 10.73
C GLU A 197 7.39 18.75 9.88
N GLN A 198 7.00 19.95 9.45
CA GLN A 198 7.89 20.86 8.73
C GLN A 198 8.68 21.72 9.72
N THR A 199 9.95 21.38 9.95
CA THR A 199 10.84 22.15 10.84
C THR A 199 11.52 23.29 10.06
N GLY A 200 10.73 24.27 9.63
CA GLY A 200 11.18 25.46 8.92
C GLY A 200 11.16 25.35 7.38
N PRO A 201 11.62 26.39 6.65
CA PRO A 201 11.38 26.54 5.20
C PRO A 201 12.08 25.52 4.28
N GLY A 202 12.95 24.67 4.83
CA GLY A 202 13.84 23.80 4.06
C GLY A 202 14.01 22.41 4.69
N ALA A 203 13.09 22.00 5.56
CA ALA A 203 13.17 20.70 6.24
C ALA A 203 11.77 20.12 6.48
N LEU A 204 11.61 18.83 6.17
CA LEU A 204 10.40 18.05 6.38
C LEU A 204 10.78 16.77 7.12
N ASN A 205 10.19 16.55 8.28
CA ASN A 205 10.32 15.31 9.03
C ASN A 205 9.10 14.45 8.75
N VAL A 206 9.33 13.18 8.43
CA VAL A 206 8.28 12.17 8.27
C VAL A 206 8.61 10.94 9.10
N GLN A 207 7.58 10.24 9.56
CA GLN A 207 7.74 9.00 10.32
C GLN A 207 6.92 7.87 9.69
N PHE A 208 7.59 6.74 9.50
CA PHE A 208 6.97 5.46 9.20
C PHE A 208 6.97 4.58 10.45
N ASP A 209 6.02 3.65 10.52
CA ASP A 209 5.84 2.72 11.64
C ASP A 209 5.43 1.33 11.11
N GLY A 210 6.16 0.89 10.08
CA GLY A 210 6.05 -0.45 9.50
C GLY A 210 6.80 -1.51 10.32
N GLY A 211 7.01 -2.68 9.73
CA GLY A 211 7.70 -3.79 10.40
C GLY A 211 9.19 -3.55 10.62
N GLU A 212 9.72 -4.04 11.74
CA GLU A 212 11.17 -4.09 11.98
C GLU A 212 11.85 -4.99 10.92
N GLY A 213 12.99 -4.54 10.39
CA GLY A 213 13.70 -5.24 9.32
C GLY A 213 13.07 -5.13 7.92
N CYS A 214 11.85 -4.57 7.80
CA CYS A 214 11.23 -4.27 6.52
C CYS A 214 11.77 -2.96 5.92
N MET A 215 11.62 -2.83 4.60
CA MET A 215 12.04 -1.64 3.85
C MET A 215 10.84 -0.95 3.21
N ALA A 216 10.91 0.37 3.13
CA ALA A 216 9.99 1.25 2.44
C ALA A 216 10.69 1.90 1.24
N ASP A 217 9.91 2.19 0.21
CA ASP A 217 10.31 2.98 -0.93
C ASP A 217 9.78 4.40 -0.72
N LEU A 218 10.69 5.37 -0.79
CA LEU A 218 10.41 6.79 -0.66
C LEU A 218 10.90 7.48 -1.94
N CYS A 219 10.07 8.34 -2.53
CA CYS A 219 10.45 9.05 -3.74
C CYS A 219 10.06 10.52 -3.64
N LEU A 220 11.02 11.39 -3.95
CA LEU A 220 10.78 12.82 -4.13
C LEU A 220 10.46 13.04 -5.60
N LEU A 221 9.29 13.62 -5.89
CA LEU A 221 8.78 13.84 -7.24
C LEU A 221 8.69 15.35 -7.50
N GLN A 222 9.09 15.76 -8.70
CA GLN A 222 8.91 17.15 -9.13
C GLN A 222 7.42 17.52 -9.12
N LEU A 223 7.13 18.77 -8.77
CA LEU A 223 5.81 19.36 -9.01
C LEU A 223 5.72 19.86 -10.46
N ASP A 224 4.51 19.95 -11.01
CA ASP A 224 4.30 20.37 -12.39
C ASP A 224 4.92 21.75 -12.67
N GLY A 225 5.78 21.80 -13.69
CA GLY A 225 6.48 23.02 -14.10
C GLY A 225 7.66 23.44 -13.21
N ALA A 226 7.98 22.69 -12.15
CA ALA A 226 9.12 22.94 -11.28
C ALA A 226 10.25 21.91 -11.49
N ARG A 227 11.50 22.32 -11.23
CA ARG A 227 12.62 21.36 -11.12
C ARG A 227 12.63 20.77 -9.72
N LEU A 228 12.94 19.48 -9.61
CA LEU A 228 13.22 18.87 -8.32
C LEU A 228 14.45 19.56 -7.68
N PRO A 229 14.37 20.07 -6.44
CA PRO A 229 15.52 20.67 -5.78
C PRO A 229 16.53 19.61 -5.39
N SER A 230 17.77 20.04 -5.14
CA SER A 230 18.74 19.20 -4.45
C SER A 230 18.26 19.00 -3.01
N ALA A 231 18.00 17.76 -2.64
CA ALA A 231 17.52 17.37 -1.33
C ALA A 231 18.42 16.31 -0.71
N GLU A 232 18.62 16.40 0.60
CA GLU A 232 19.30 15.38 1.40
C GLU A 232 18.26 14.64 2.25
N VAL A 233 18.39 13.31 2.30
CA VAL A 233 17.49 12.44 3.08
C VAL A 233 18.33 11.80 4.18
N THR A 234 17.95 11.98 5.44
CA THR A 234 18.65 11.42 6.59
C THR A 234 17.72 10.61 7.48
N ILE A 235 18.26 9.58 8.11
CA ILE A 235 17.58 8.75 9.11
C ILE A 235 18.17 9.06 10.49
N GLY A 236 17.30 9.27 11.48
CA GLY A 236 17.72 9.62 12.83
C GLY A 236 18.43 10.97 12.88
N GLN A 237 19.59 11.04 13.54
CA GLN A 237 20.33 12.30 13.73
C GLN A 237 21.45 12.55 12.71
N SER A 238 21.86 11.55 11.91
CA SER A 238 23.10 11.70 11.15
C SER A 238 23.34 10.69 10.01
N GLU A 239 22.46 9.71 9.78
CA GLU A 239 22.68 8.75 8.69
C GLU A 239 22.09 9.29 7.38
N THR A 240 22.92 9.83 6.50
CA THR A 240 22.50 10.27 5.16
C THR A 240 22.33 9.09 4.22
N ILE A 241 21.19 9.02 3.54
CA ILE A 241 20.84 7.95 2.60
C ILE A 241 21.03 8.42 1.16
N ALA A 242 21.86 7.70 0.42
CA ALA A 242 22.05 7.94 -1.01
C ALA A 242 20.81 7.48 -1.81
N PRO A 243 20.40 8.22 -2.85
CA PRO A 243 19.32 7.78 -3.73
C PRO A 243 19.72 6.51 -4.48
N GLN A 244 18.79 5.57 -4.62
CA GLN A 244 18.94 4.40 -5.48
C GLN A 244 18.87 4.76 -6.96
N SER A 245 18.05 5.76 -7.30
CA SER A 245 17.93 6.31 -8.64
C SER A 245 17.62 7.80 -8.56
N GLN A 246 18.14 8.55 -9.53
CA GLN A 246 17.93 10.00 -9.60
C GLN A 246 17.79 10.43 -11.06
N SER A 247 16.84 11.33 -11.29
CA SER A 247 16.57 11.98 -12.57
C SER A 247 16.28 13.46 -12.33
N ALA A 248 16.05 14.22 -13.40
CA ALA A 248 15.60 15.60 -13.29
C ALA A 248 14.21 15.73 -12.63
N ALA A 249 13.39 14.67 -12.70
CA ALA A 249 12.00 14.67 -12.24
C ALA A 249 11.77 13.92 -10.93
N SER A 250 12.74 13.09 -10.50
CA SER A 250 12.56 12.23 -9.33
C SER A 250 13.87 11.81 -8.67
N ALA A 251 13.81 11.54 -7.37
CA ALA A 251 14.87 10.88 -6.60
C ALA A 251 14.25 9.79 -5.72
N SER A 252 14.66 8.53 -5.92
CA SER A 252 14.11 7.37 -5.20
C SER A 252 15.10 6.85 -4.17
N TYR A 253 14.59 6.49 -2.99
CA TYR A 253 15.34 6.06 -1.83
C TYR A 253 14.71 4.78 -1.29
N ARG A 254 15.55 3.95 -0.67
CA ARG A 254 15.09 2.79 0.09
C ARG A 254 15.52 2.96 1.53
N VAL A 255 14.53 2.98 2.43
CA VAL A 255 14.70 3.33 3.84
C VAL A 255 14.05 2.24 4.70
N PRO A 256 14.45 2.05 5.97
CA PRO A 256 13.76 1.15 6.88
C PRO A 256 12.29 1.57 7.05
N ALA A 257 11.38 0.59 7.05
CA ALA A 257 9.94 0.84 7.14
C ALA A 257 9.48 1.32 8.52
N ASN A 258 10.32 1.20 9.55
CA ASN A 258 10.16 1.80 10.86
C ASN A 258 11.28 2.82 11.09
N SER A 259 11.09 4.04 10.59
CA SER A 259 12.10 5.09 10.70
C SER A 259 11.51 6.49 10.77
N ARG A 260 12.27 7.38 11.41
CA ARG A 260 12.08 8.83 11.31
C ARG A 260 13.08 9.37 10.30
N ILE A 261 12.55 10.05 9.30
CA ILE A 261 13.29 10.54 8.14
C ILE A 261 13.21 12.06 8.14
N THR A 262 14.35 12.70 7.97
CA THR A 262 14.44 14.15 7.74
C THR A 262 14.83 14.37 6.28
N ILE A 263 14.04 15.17 5.57
CA ILE A 263 14.31 15.58 4.21
C ILE A 263 14.64 17.07 4.25
N THR A 264 15.86 17.46 3.87
CA THR A 264 16.28 18.86 3.82
C THR A 264 16.54 19.28 2.38
N TRP A 265 16.29 20.55 2.06
CA TRP A 265 16.55 21.12 0.74
C TRP A 265 16.96 22.59 0.83
N ASP A 266 17.64 23.06 -0.21
CA ASP A 266 17.98 24.47 -0.34
C ASP A 266 16.71 25.30 -0.57
N SER A 267 16.27 26.00 0.49
CA SER A 267 15.06 26.84 0.48
C SER A 267 15.18 28.14 -0.33
N GLY A 268 16.24 28.31 -1.13
CA GLY A 268 16.38 29.45 -2.03
C GLY A 268 16.36 30.83 -1.36
N ARG A 269 16.73 30.95 -0.07
CA ARG A 269 17.06 32.27 0.48
C ARG A 269 18.30 32.77 -0.25
N ALA A 270 18.12 33.79 -1.08
CA ALA A 270 19.21 34.57 -1.64
C ALA A 270 20.27 34.80 -0.56
N ARG A 271 21.53 34.42 -0.87
CA ARG A 271 22.69 34.85 -0.09
C ARG A 271 22.55 36.36 0.08
N LYS A 272 22.24 36.83 1.29
CA LYS A 272 22.40 38.24 1.62
C LYS A 272 23.90 38.49 1.58
N ASN A 273 24.33 39.19 0.54
CA ASN A 273 25.64 39.84 0.48
C ASN A 273 25.80 40.79 1.68
#